data_AF-A0A359LVE2-F1
#
_entry.id   AF-A0A359LVE2-F1
#
_cell.length_a   1.000
_cell.length_b   1.000
_cell.length_c   1.000
_cell.angle_alpha   90.00
_cell.angle_beta   90.00
_cell.angle_gamma   90.00
#
_symmetry.space_group_name_H-M   'P 1'
#
loop_
_entity.id
_entity.type
_entity.pdbx_description
1 polymer ?
#
loop_
_entity_poly.entity_id
_entity_poly.type
_entity_poly.pdbx_seq_one_letter_code
_entity_poly.pdbx_strand_id
1 'polypeptide(L)'
;MAGVRASLAAGDCALRVCRGSPLAISRSPRRLAVAYTGRSLSIKLTRQLHIVHLTDLHFGPDHRFAPPRTTMGEPGPRAGFPTLLTKLAEDMKEPETDNLIFCLTGDFTTTASYDEYEDAERFVTGLAETPAHGAARGLKNIFVVPGNHDVNYTSPKTGERWERFTGFCNRLYQTNLRHDQPLGLVQLHDRSADLGALVLTLNSCVYVEKGKKSEQQGMVDFEQLGLVEDLLKAVPPETMRTSIRIALIHHHPVLIPGLAEPMRAYDAVENAGLLLSLLRRFGFQLILHGHKHSPFVFTEDSSSAWTGAQQPIVIAAGGSVASTGLPDNYARKSNCYNRITVKYFPDGAQTRIQVQTRGLTVFAPHGGEALPKNWRWVPLKEEDKTFVAGRSVPQVRAPIVPRRPGAAEMAGYDRDRKAQYTALRGNMPVVEVMPSLVRGQAYEARCWIVPHKSAEAPKQVTWSAGASFPLITVPRADDPLFCVEFHYWGPMLVQAELEFADGSTAKGYVYARLPEAIERKEDAPDG
;
A
#
# COMPACT_ATOMS: atom_id res chain seq x y z
N MET A 1 45.63 14.54 -59.90
CA MET A 1 45.41 13.31 -60.72
C MET A 1 44.35 12.47 -60.01
N ALA A 2 43.30 12.10 -60.74
CA ALA A 2 42.23 11.12 -60.43
C ALA A 2 41.45 11.36 -59.12
N GLY A 3 40.12 11.57 -59.13
CA GLY A 3 39.09 10.75 -59.77
C GLY A 3 38.96 9.44 -58.96
N VAL A 4 37.83 9.09 -58.35
CA VAL A 4 36.66 8.51 -59.04
C VAL A 4 35.47 8.43 -58.07
N ARG A 5 34.28 8.78 -58.59
CA ARG A 5 32.93 8.45 -58.08
C ARG A 5 32.52 7.04 -58.51
N ALA A 6 31.69 6.35 -57.73
CA ALA A 6 30.60 5.43 -58.16
C ALA A 6 30.00 4.79 -56.88
N SER A 7 28.70 4.78 -56.56
CA SER A 7 27.45 4.48 -57.29
C SER A 7 26.83 3.16 -56.77
N LEU A 8 25.69 3.30 -56.09
CA LEU A 8 24.46 2.47 -56.10
C LEU A 8 24.55 0.95 -56.33
N ALA A 9 23.93 0.18 -55.42
CA ALA A 9 23.01 -0.91 -55.80
C ALA A 9 22.02 -1.23 -54.67
N ALA A 10 20.74 -1.27 -55.03
CA ALA A 10 19.65 -1.83 -54.25
C ALA A 10 19.65 -3.37 -54.36
N GLY A 11 19.13 -4.04 -53.34
CA GLY A 11 18.87 -5.48 -53.34
C GLY A 11 17.85 -5.84 -52.26
N ASP A 12 16.61 -6.06 -52.69
CA ASP A 12 15.55 -6.71 -51.92
C ASP A 12 15.96 -8.11 -51.46
N CYS A 13 15.73 -8.46 -50.19
CA CYS A 13 15.17 -9.77 -49.86
C CYS A 13 14.69 -9.91 -48.39
N ALA A 14 13.41 -10.29 -48.29
CA ALA A 14 12.82 -11.16 -47.27
C ALA A 14 12.64 -10.64 -45.83
N LEU A 15 11.40 -10.21 -45.56
CA LEU A 15 10.74 -10.27 -44.25
C LEU A 15 10.89 -11.67 -43.62
N ARG A 16 11.49 -11.71 -42.43
CA ARG A 16 11.21 -12.75 -41.42
C ARG A 16 10.93 -12.07 -40.08
N VAL A 17 9.68 -12.22 -39.66
CA VAL A 17 9.15 -11.88 -38.34
C VAL A 17 9.83 -12.78 -37.30
N CYS A 18 10.52 -12.18 -36.32
CA CYS A 18 10.81 -12.82 -35.04
C CYS A 18 10.75 -11.77 -33.91
N ARG A 19 10.04 -12.15 -32.86
CA ARG A 19 9.71 -11.42 -31.64
C ARG A 19 10.97 -11.03 -30.85
N GLY A 20 10.98 -9.84 -30.24
CA GLY A 20 12.02 -9.46 -29.26
C GLY A 20 11.90 -8.03 -28.70
N SER A 21 11.57 -7.96 -27.40
CA SER A 21 11.96 -6.94 -26.41
C SER A 21 11.36 -5.52 -26.46
N PRO A 22 10.82 -5.00 -25.34
CA PRO A 22 10.54 -3.58 -25.19
C PRO A 22 11.87 -2.82 -25.00
N LEU A 23 12.12 -1.84 -25.86
CA LEU A 23 13.26 -0.92 -25.74
C LEU A 23 13.11 -0.07 -24.47
N ALA A 24 14.08 -0.21 -23.58
CA ALA A 24 14.32 0.69 -22.47
C ALA A 24 14.73 2.08 -23.00
N ILE A 25 13.90 3.09 -22.78
CA ILE A 25 14.29 4.50 -22.95
C ILE A 25 14.97 4.94 -21.65
N SER A 26 16.27 4.69 -21.58
CA SER A 26 17.18 5.29 -20.60
C SER A 26 17.56 6.69 -21.07
N ARG A 27 16.93 7.72 -20.49
CA ARG A 27 17.54 9.06 -20.33
C ARG A 27 17.09 9.66 -19.00
N SER A 28 18.08 9.95 -18.15
CA SER A 28 17.98 10.69 -16.89
C SER A 28 16.98 11.85 -16.94
N PRO A 29 16.11 12.06 -15.94
CA PRO A 29 15.32 13.27 -15.86
C PRO A 29 16.23 14.41 -15.38
N ARG A 30 16.79 15.18 -16.32
CA ARG A 30 17.09 16.59 -16.04
C ARG A 30 15.78 17.23 -15.58
N ARG A 31 15.81 17.93 -14.44
CA ARG A 31 14.71 18.74 -13.91
C ARG A 31 14.13 19.63 -15.02
N LEU A 32 13.06 19.17 -15.67
CA LEU A 32 12.20 20.00 -16.50
C LEU A 32 11.15 20.60 -15.57
N ALA A 33 11.55 21.68 -14.89
CA ALA A 33 10.59 22.65 -14.42
C ALA A 33 9.99 23.29 -15.68
N VAL A 34 8.82 22.82 -16.09
CA VAL A 34 8.02 23.54 -17.10
C VAL A 34 7.56 24.83 -16.42
N ALA A 35 8.18 25.94 -16.81
CA ALA A 35 7.74 27.27 -16.42
C ALA A 35 6.38 27.55 -17.08
N TYR A 36 5.29 27.23 -16.37
CA TYR A 36 3.97 27.73 -16.68
C TYR A 36 3.94 29.22 -16.38
N THR A 37 4.06 30.04 -17.42
CA THR A 37 3.88 31.48 -17.34
C THR A 37 2.38 31.79 -17.38
N GLY A 38 1.87 32.47 -16.34
CA GLY A 38 0.58 33.16 -16.42
C GLY A 38 -0.60 32.63 -15.60
N ARG A 39 -0.38 32.16 -14.38
CA ARG A 39 -1.27 32.23 -13.18
C ARG A 39 -0.64 31.29 -12.15
N SER A 40 -0.38 31.78 -10.94
CA SER A 40 0.17 30.99 -9.83
C SER A 40 -0.85 29.91 -9.41
N LEU A 41 -0.89 28.78 -10.12
CA LEU A 41 -1.36 27.53 -9.58
C LEU A 41 -0.25 27.05 -8.65
N SER A 42 -0.42 27.30 -7.35
CA SER A 42 0.40 26.64 -6.33
C SER A 42 0.38 25.14 -6.63
N ILE A 43 1.55 24.54 -6.87
CA ILE A 43 1.64 23.09 -7.07
C ILE A 43 1.05 22.44 -5.81
N LYS A 44 -0.12 21.81 -5.94
CA LYS A 44 -0.79 21.13 -4.82
C LYS A 44 0.15 20.02 -4.32
N LEU A 45 0.39 19.98 -3.02
CA LEU A 45 1.33 19.02 -2.43
C LEU A 45 0.77 17.60 -2.55
N THR A 46 1.59 16.65 -2.95
CA THR A 46 1.25 15.22 -2.92
C THR A 46 2.37 14.46 -2.24
N ARG A 47 2.02 13.46 -1.42
CA ARG A 47 2.98 12.56 -0.79
C ARG A 47 2.82 11.15 -1.32
N GLN A 48 3.93 10.49 -1.57
CA GLN A 48 3.96 9.09 -1.98
C GLN A 48 5.06 8.36 -1.25
N LEU A 49 4.72 7.22 -0.66
CA LEU A 49 5.63 6.37 0.09
C LEU A 49 5.45 4.92 -0.35
N HIS A 50 6.56 4.23 -0.52
CA HIS A 50 6.60 2.79 -0.75
C HIS A 50 7.07 2.10 0.53
N ILE A 51 6.43 1.00 0.89
CA ILE A 51 6.71 0.26 2.11
C ILE A 51 6.87 -1.21 1.74
N VAL A 52 7.96 -1.82 2.19
CA VAL A 52 8.07 -3.27 2.29
C VAL A 52 7.78 -3.63 3.74
N HIS A 53 6.66 -4.32 3.96
CA HIS A 53 6.21 -4.73 5.28
C HIS A 53 6.53 -6.22 5.48
N LEU A 54 7.44 -6.49 6.41
CA LEU A 54 7.86 -7.83 6.82
C LEU A 54 7.44 -8.06 8.27
N THR A 55 7.12 -9.30 8.61
CA THR A 55 6.73 -9.68 9.97
C THR A 55 6.95 -11.17 10.15
N ASP A 56 7.11 -11.60 11.40
CA ASP A 56 7.18 -13.02 11.77
C ASP A 56 8.32 -13.71 10.99
N LEU A 57 9.53 -13.18 11.18
CA LEU A 57 10.76 -13.65 10.56
C LEU A 57 11.22 -14.97 11.20
N HIS A 58 11.01 -15.13 12.51
CA HIS A 58 11.27 -16.35 13.27
C HIS A 58 12.65 -16.95 12.97
N PHE A 59 13.73 -16.15 13.04
CA PHE A 59 15.09 -16.71 13.01
C PHE A 59 15.22 -17.70 14.17
N GLY A 60 15.63 -18.92 13.86
CA GLY A 60 15.62 -20.04 14.80
C GLY A 60 15.14 -21.35 14.15
N PRO A 61 14.66 -22.31 14.98
CA PRO A 61 14.17 -23.62 14.52
C PRO A 61 13.02 -23.55 13.52
N ASP A 62 12.17 -22.52 13.61
CA ASP A 62 10.98 -22.34 12.78
C ASP A 62 11.24 -21.43 11.57
N HIS A 63 12.50 -21.15 11.24
CA HIS A 63 12.86 -20.31 10.10
C HIS A 63 12.83 -21.11 8.78
N ARG A 64 11.97 -20.72 7.84
CA ARG A 64 11.80 -21.31 6.50
C ARG A 64 13.10 -21.34 5.70
N PHE A 65 13.98 -20.36 5.90
CA PHE A 65 15.25 -20.26 5.18
C PHE A 65 16.43 -20.88 5.96
N ALA A 66 16.16 -21.58 7.07
CA ALA A 66 17.13 -22.47 7.69
C ALA A 66 17.14 -23.80 6.92
N PRO A 67 18.33 -24.36 6.60
CA PRO A 67 18.41 -25.69 6.01
C PRO A 67 17.70 -26.72 6.89
N PRO A 68 16.89 -27.62 6.32
CA PRO A 68 16.19 -28.63 7.10
C PRO A 68 17.20 -29.48 7.87
N ARG A 69 16.83 -29.88 9.09
CA ARG A 69 17.67 -30.77 9.90
C ARG A 69 17.78 -32.15 9.23
N THR A 70 18.93 -32.78 9.37
CA THR A 70 19.14 -34.16 8.94
C THR A 70 18.28 -35.13 9.76
N THR A 71 18.18 -36.38 9.35
CA THR A 71 17.48 -37.43 10.13
C THR A 71 18.07 -37.64 11.53
N MET A 72 19.32 -37.23 11.75
CA MET A 72 20.02 -37.28 13.03
C MET A 72 19.79 -36.01 13.87
N GLY A 73 19.01 -35.05 13.38
CA GLY A 73 18.71 -33.79 14.06
C GLY A 73 19.76 -32.70 13.91
N GLU A 74 20.82 -32.93 13.13
CA GLU A 74 21.89 -31.94 12.88
C GLU A 74 21.43 -30.89 11.85
N PRO A 75 21.94 -29.65 11.88
CA PRO A 75 21.67 -28.66 10.84
C PRO A 75 22.07 -29.17 9.45
N GLY A 76 21.17 -29.03 8.47
CA GLY A 76 21.49 -29.40 7.09
C GLY A 76 22.56 -28.49 6.45
N PRO A 77 23.17 -28.90 5.33
CA PRO A 77 24.16 -28.09 4.65
C PRO A 77 23.54 -26.79 4.10
N ARG A 78 24.22 -25.65 4.35
CA ARG A 78 23.81 -24.33 3.83
C ARG A 78 24.09 -24.16 2.34
N ALA A 79 25.10 -24.85 1.80
CA ALA A 79 25.51 -24.69 0.40
C ALA A 79 24.34 -24.97 -0.57
N GLY A 80 23.97 -23.98 -1.37
CA GLY A 80 22.84 -24.07 -2.31
C GLY A 80 21.45 -23.79 -1.72
N PHE A 81 21.35 -23.57 -0.40
CA PHE A 81 20.10 -23.16 0.25
C PHE A 81 20.03 -21.63 0.33
N PRO A 82 18.96 -20.99 -0.18
CA PRO A 82 18.88 -19.53 -0.23
C PRO A 82 18.66 -18.93 1.16
N THR A 83 19.06 -17.67 1.33
CA THR A 83 18.66 -16.86 2.49
C THR A 83 17.38 -16.08 2.17
N LEU A 84 16.66 -15.65 3.22
CA LEU A 84 15.52 -14.74 3.07
C LEU A 84 15.93 -13.46 2.32
N LEU A 85 17.07 -12.87 2.71
CA LEU A 85 17.60 -11.65 2.09
C LEU A 85 17.83 -11.83 0.59
N THR A 86 18.45 -12.94 0.17
CA THR A 86 18.69 -13.23 -1.25
C THR A 86 17.38 -13.29 -2.03
N LYS A 87 16.36 -13.97 -1.50
CA LYS A 87 15.06 -14.11 -2.19
C LYS A 87 14.26 -12.81 -2.21
N LEU A 88 14.31 -12.00 -1.15
CA LEU A 88 13.73 -10.66 -1.17
C LEU A 88 14.44 -9.77 -2.20
N ALA A 89 15.77 -9.77 -2.23
CA ALA A 89 16.56 -8.99 -3.16
C ALA A 89 16.29 -9.36 -4.64
N GLU A 90 16.08 -10.65 -4.92
CA GLU A 90 15.64 -11.11 -6.24
C GLU A 90 14.29 -10.51 -6.65
N ASP A 91 13.34 -10.39 -5.72
CA ASP A 91 12.01 -9.85 -5.98
C ASP A 91 12.03 -8.32 -6.11
N MET A 92 12.93 -7.62 -5.42
CA MET A 92 12.98 -6.15 -5.33
C MET A 92 13.78 -5.47 -6.47
N LYS A 93 13.98 -6.17 -7.59
CA LYS A 93 14.70 -5.69 -8.81
C LYS A 93 13.83 -4.79 -9.69
N GLU A 94 13.22 -3.79 -9.09
CA GLU A 94 12.40 -2.79 -9.78
C GLU A 94 13.19 -1.49 -10.03
N PRO A 95 12.68 -0.58 -10.89
CA PRO A 95 13.29 0.73 -11.10
C PRO A 95 13.42 1.52 -9.80
N GLU A 96 14.40 2.43 -9.78
CA GLU A 96 14.70 3.22 -8.58
C GLU A 96 13.53 4.09 -8.12
N THR A 97 13.23 4.01 -6.82
CA THR A 97 12.27 4.87 -6.13
C THR A 97 12.94 5.56 -4.96
N ASP A 98 12.61 6.82 -4.68
CA ASP A 98 13.37 7.63 -3.70
C ASP A 98 12.79 7.50 -2.28
N ASN A 99 11.55 6.99 -2.15
CA ASN A 99 10.77 6.98 -0.91
C ASN A 99 10.37 5.56 -0.48
N LEU A 100 11.34 4.65 -0.40
CA LEU A 100 11.13 3.28 0.08
C LEU A 100 11.56 3.14 1.54
N ILE A 101 10.68 2.59 2.37
CA ILE A 101 10.99 2.19 3.75
C ILE A 101 10.68 0.71 3.97
N PHE A 102 11.35 0.12 4.96
CA PHE A 102 11.05 -1.21 5.48
C PHE A 102 10.39 -1.07 6.85
N CYS A 103 9.26 -1.73 7.02
CA CYS A 103 8.56 -1.82 8.31
C CYS A 103 8.56 -3.27 8.76
N LEU A 104 9.22 -3.58 9.87
CA LEU A 104 9.36 -4.93 10.41
C LEU A 104 8.55 -5.04 11.71
N THR A 105 7.43 -5.74 11.67
CA THR A 105 6.43 -5.71 12.75
C THR A 105 6.50 -6.88 13.72
N GLY A 106 7.72 -7.23 14.14
CA GLY A 106 7.97 -8.16 15.26
C GLY A 106 8.19 -9.61 14.86
N ASP A 107 8.47 -10.41 15.89
CA ASP A 107 8.85 -11.82 15.83
C ASP A 107 10.06 -12.04 14.92
N PHE A 108 11.14 -11.32 15.26
CA PHE A 108 12.44 -11.50 14.61
C PHE A 108 13.02 -12.88 14.92
N THR A 109 12.84 -13.33 16.15
CA THR A 109 13.42 -14.57 16.69
C THR A 109 12.33 -15.59 17.01
N THR A 110 12.68 -16.86 17.17
CA THR A 110 11.73 -17.89 17.65
C THR A 110 11.73 -18.00 19.18
N THR A 111 12.88 -17.81 19.84
CA THR A 111 13.03 -18.03 21.29
C THR A 111 13.77 -16.89 22.00
N ALA A 112 13.95 -15.75 21.32
CA ALA A 112 14.76 -14.63 21.78
C ALA A 112 16.18 -15.04 22.18
N SER A 113 16.81 -16.03 21.54
CA SER A 113 18.20 -16.41 21.87
C SER A 113 19.22 -15.43 21.26
N TYR A 114 20.46 -15.43 21.78
CA TYR A 114 21.51 -14.56 21.25
C TYR A 114 21.84 -14.87 19.79
N ASP A 115 21.99 -16.14 19.43
CA ASP A 115 22.30 -16.57 18.05
C ASP A 115 21.20 -16.16 17.05
N GLU A 116 19.93 -16.27 17.47
CA GLU A 116 18.80 -15.83 16.65
C GLU A 116 18.82 -14.32 16.41
N TYR A 117 19.23 -13.53 17.42
CA TYR A 117 19.41 -12.09 17.26
C TYR A 117 20.61 -11.73 16.40
N GLU A 118 21.69 -12.51 16.41
CA GLU A 118 22.79 -12.31 15.46
C GLU A 118 22.34 -12.54 14.02
N ASP A 119 21.52 -13.57 13.77
CA ASP A 119 20.91 -13.80 12.46
C ASP A 119 19.98 -12.64 12.06
N ALA A 120 19.14 -12.16 12.98
CA ALA A 120 18.29 -11.01 12.76
C ALA A 120 19.10 -9.74 12.45
N GLU A 121 20.19 -9.49 13.16
CA GLU A 121 21.07 -8.33 12.98
C GLU A 121 21.79 -8.38 11.62
N ARG A 122 22.29 -9.56 11.23
CA ARG A 122 22.84 -9.79 9.88
C ARG A 122 21.80 -9.54 8.80
N PHE A 123 20.56 -10.00 9.01
CA PHE A 123 19.48 -9.78 8.05
C PHE A 123 19.12 -8.30 7.91
N VAL A 124 18.90 -7.57 9.00
CA VAL A 124 18.50 -6.15 8.96
C VAL A 124 19.62 -5.28 8.39
N THR A 125 20.87 -5.53 8.79
CA THR A 125 22.04 -4.85 8.19
C THR A 125 22.14 -5.14 6.70
N GLY A 126 22.01 -6.41 6.31
CA GLY A 126 22.00 -6.80 4.90
C GLY A 126 20.84 -6.18 4.12
N LEU A 127 19.66 -6.01 4.72
CA LEU A 127 18.51 -5.34 4.11
C LEU A 127 18.77 -3.84 3.90
N ALA A 128 19.48 -3.19 4.82
CA ALA A 128 19.87 -1.79 4.70
C ALA A 128 20.87 -1.55 3.55
N GLU A 129 21.78 -2.49 3.34
CA GLU A 129 22.90 -2.40 2.38
C GLU A 129 22.56 -2.96 1.00
N THR A 130 21.69 -3.98 0.93
CA THR A 130 21.32 -4.60 -0.35
C THR A 130 20.43 -3.65 -1.15
N PRO A 131 20.73 -3.37 -2.42
CA PRO A 131 19.90 -2.51 -3.24
C PRO A 131 18.47 -3.04 -3.37
N ALA A 132 17.50 -2.24 -2.96
CA ALA A 132 16.08 -2.49 -3.14
C ALA A 132 15.51 -1.35 -3.98
N HIS A 133 14.97 -1.67 -5.16
CA HIS A 133 14.62 -0.68 -6.17
C HIS A 133 15.83 0.23 -6.48
N GLY A 134 16.91 -0.34 -7.02
CA GLY A 134 18.06 0.41 -7.54
C GLY A 134 19.05 1.00 -6.53
N ALA A 135 18.69 1.16 -5.25
CA ALA A 135 19.55 1.80 -4.25
C ALA A 135 19.50 1.11 -2.87
N ALA A 136 20.62 1.15 -2.15
CA ALA A 136 20.66 0.81 -0.72
C ALA A 136 19.85 1.85 0.08
N ARG A 137 19.11 1.39 1.09
CA ARG A 137 18.19 2.26 1.85
C ARG A 137 18.80 2.77 3.14
N GLY A 138 19.78 2.06 3.71
CA GLY A 138 20.36 2.38 4.99
C GLY A 138 19.40 2.16 6.16
N LEU A 139 19.95 2.00 7.36
CA LEU A 139 19.18 1.67 8.57
C LEU A 139 18.15 2.73 8.95
N LYS A 140 18.40 4.00 8.61
CA LYS A 140 17.43 5.10 8.85
C LYS A 140 16.07 4.88 8.18
N ASN A 141 15.98 4.02 7.18
CA ASN A 141 14.74 3.72 6.45
C ASN A 141 14.15 2.36 6.84
N ILE A 142 14.62 1.76 7.94
CA ILE A 142 14.11 0.51 8.50
C ILE A 142 13.55 0.80 9.90
N PHE A 143 12.27 0.52 10.10
CA PHE A 143 11.56 0.70 11.36
C PHE A 143 11.14 -0.65 11.91
N VAL A 144 11.41 -0.88 13.20
CA VAL A 144 11.19 -2.17 13.87
C VAL A 144 10.31 -2.00 15.10
N VAL A 145 9.45 -2.98 15.36
CA VAL A 145 8.74 -3.15 16.64
C VAL A 145 8.93 -4.58 17.14
N PRO A 146 8.92 -4.82 18.46
CA PRO A 146 9.05 -6.17 19.02
C PRO A 146 7.80 -7.00 18.79
N GLY A 147 7.98 -8.32 18.62
CA GLY A 147 6.91 -9.32 18.75
C GLY A 147 6.97 -10.08 20.07
N ASN A 148 6.04 -11.02 20.28
CA ASN A 148 5.99 -11.79 21.52
C ASN A 148 7.10 -12.85 21.62
N HIS A 149 7.67 -13.30 20.50
CA HIS A 149 8.83 -14.19 20.48
C HIS A 149 10.17 -13.45 20.68
N ASP A 150 10.17 -12.12 20.65
CA ASP A 150 11.35 -11.27 20.83
C ASP A 150 11.66 -10.93 22.29
N VAL A 151 10.87 -11.44 23.23
CA VAL A 151 11.13 -11.23 24.66
C VAL A 151 11.35 -12.59 25.31
N ASN A 152 12.20 -12.63 26.33
CA ASN A 152 12.33 -13.81 27.17
C ASN A 152 11.08 -13.94 28.07
N TYR A 153 9.96 -14.36 27.49
CA TYR A 153 8.65 -14.41 28.15
C TYR A 153 8.61 -15.37 29.34
N THR A 154 9.64 -16.19 29.56
CA THR A 154 9.74 -17.07 30.74
C THR A 154 10.25 -16.36 32.00
N SER A 155 10.92 -15.21 31.87
CA SER A 155 11.38 -14.44 33.03
C SER A 155 10.27 -13.50 33.51
N PRO A 156 9.99 -13.45 34.83
CA PRO A 156 9.05 -12.47 35.39
C PRO A 156 9.67 -11.07 35.53
N LYS A 157 10.99 -10.91 35.37
CA LYS A 157 11.67 -9.62 35.55
C LYS A 157 11.76 -8.87 34.22
N THR A 158 11.21 -7.66 34.17
CA THR A 158 11.21 -6.80 32.97
C THR A 158 12.61 -6.64 32.36
N GLY A 159 13.65 -6.37 33.16
CA GLY A 159 15.02 -6.22 32.63
C GLY A 159 15.52 -7.45 31.86
N GLU A 160 15.35 -8.65 32.42
CA GLU A 160 15.73 -9.91 31.79
C GLU A 160 14.87 -10.25 30.55
N ARG A 161 13.58 -9.86 30.56
CA ARG A 161 12.69 -10.05 29.40
C ARG A 161 13.17 -9.29 28.17
N TRP A 162 13.63 -8.05 28.38
CA TRP A 162 13.90 -7.06 27.33
C TRP A 162 15.37 -6.88 26.98
N GLU A 163 16.30 -7.43 27.78
CA GLU A 163 17.75 -7.29 27.61
C GLU A 163 18.20 -7.55 26.17
N ARG A 164 17.74 -8.66 25.57
CA ARG A 164 18.22 -9.10 24.26
C ARG A 164 17.66 -8.24 23.12
N PHE A 165 16.36 -7.94 23.12
CA PHE A 165 15.76 -7.09 22.09
C PHE A 165 16.29 -5.66 22.16
N THR A 166 16.39 -5.08 23.35
CA THR A 166 16.98 -3.73 23.51
C THR A 166 18.45 -3.71 23.11
N GLY A 167 19.22 -4.75 23.47
CA GLY A 167 20.59 -4.92 23.00
C GLY A 167 20.71 -5.00 21.47
N PHE A 168 19.82 -5.75 20.82
CA PHE A 168 19.70 -5.82 19.35
C PHE A 168 19.42 -4.44 18.73
N CYS A 169 18.44 -3.69 19.24
CA CYS A 169 18.15 -2.34 18.76
C CYS A 169 19.31 -1.36 19.02
N ASN A 170 19.97 -1.44 20.18
CA ASN A 170 21.10 -0.59 20.52
C ASN A 170 22.28 -0.81 19.58
N ARG A 171 22.58 -2.06 19.21
CA ARG A 171 23.64 -2.38 18.24
C ARG A 171 23.28 -1.91 16.82
N LEU A 172 22.06 -2.20 16.36
CA LEU A 172 21.61 -1.78 15.02
C LEU A 172 21.61 -0.26 14.86
N TYR A 173 21.01 0.47 15.80
CA TYR A 173 20.75 1.90 15.64
C TYR A 173 21.72 2.81 16.40
N GLN A 174 22.72 2.24 17.08
CA GLN A 174 23.66 2.98 17.93
C GLN A 174 22.92 3.83 18.99
N THR A 175 21.92 3.22 19.62
CA THR A 175 21.08 3.85 20.65
C THR A 175 21.43 3.35 22.05
N ASN A 176 20.79 3.92 23.07
CA ASN A 176 20.99 3.54 24.48
C ASN A 176 19.63 3.28 25.17
N LEU A 177 18.81 2.43 24.55
CA LEU A 177 17.56 1.94 25.11
C LEU A 177 17.83 1.13 26.38
N ARG A 178 17.06 1.40 27.43
CA ARG A 178 17.18 0.70 28.70
C ARG A 178 16.24 -0.50 28.73
N HIS A 179 16.77 -1.67 29.06
CA HIS A 179 15.98 -2.91 29.17
C HIS A 179 14.97 -2.89 30.31
N ASP A 180 15.14 -2.03 31.32
CA ASP A 180 14.17 -1.86 32.42
C ASP A 180 13.06 -0.84 32.09
N GLN A 181 13.12 -0.18 30.93
CA GLN A 181 12.15 0.82 30.47
C GLN A 181 11.66 0.51 29.04
N PRO A 182 10.88 -0.56 28.83
CA PRO A 182 10.47 -1.02 27.50
C PRO A 182 9.57 -0.04 26.73
N LEU A 183 9.00 0.97 27.40
CA LEU A 183 8.29 2.07 26.75
C LEU A 183 9.22 3.00 25.94
N GLY A 184 10.55 2.96 26.18
CA GLY A 184 11.52 3.68 25.34
C GLY A 184 11.57 3.22 23.87
N LEU A 185 10.95 2.08 23.56
CA LEU A 185 10.78 1.56 22.20
C LEU A 185 9.62 2.24 21.45
N VAL A 186 8.76 2.96 22.15
CA VAL A 186 7.63 3.70 21.57
C VAL A 186 8.16 5.04 21.06
N GLN A 187 8.20 5.21 19.74
CA GLN A 187 8.84 6.35 19.12
C GLN A 187 7.99 6.89 17.96
N LEU A 188 7.97 8.21 17.84
CA LEU A 188 7.47 8.88 16.65
C LEU A 188 8.66 9.33 15.81
N HIS A 189 8.89 8.66 14.68
CA HIS A 189 9.92 9.03 13.73
C HIS A 189 9.36 10.10 12.77
N ASP A 190 9.72 11.35 13.00
CA ASP A 190 9.41 12.44 12.08
C ASP A 190 10.34 12.39 10.86
N ARG A 191 9.78 12.01 9.72
CA ARG A 191 10.42 11.97 8.41
C ARG A 191 9.64 12.80 7.40
N SER A 192 8.98 13.85 7.88
CA SER A 192 8.16 14.75 7.05
C SER A 192 9.00 15.55 6.05
N ALA A 193 10.24 15.89 6.41
CA ALA A 193 11.14 16.68 5.58
C ALA A 193 11.65 15.90 4.35
N ASP A 194 12.00 14.63 4.50
CA ASP A 194 12.63 13.84 3.43
C ASP A 194 11.71 12.78 2.82
N LEU A 195 10.85 12.12 3.62
CA LEU A 195 9.87 11.14 3.13
C LEU A 195 8.45 11.70 3.01
N GLY A 196 8.16 12.83 3.66
CA GLY A 196 6.79 13.33 3.80
C GLY A 196 5.91 12.41 4.65
N ALA A 197 6.51 11.72 5.62
CA ALA A 197 5.84 10.71 6.44
C ALA A 197 6.20 10.82 7.93
N LEU A 198 5.29 10.35 8.78
CA LEU A 198 5.45 10.13 10.21
C LEU A 198 5.24 8.63 10.45
N VAL A 199 6.18 7.99 11.13
CA VAL A 199 6.11 6.56 11.46
C VAL A 199 6.10 6.41 12.97
N LEU A 200 5.01 5.86 13.52
CA LEU A 200 4.85 5.58 14.94
C LEU A 200 5.14 4.12 15.21
N THR A 201 6.13 3.83 16.06
CA THR A 201 6.39 2.48 16.58
C THR A 201 5.69 2.31 17.92
N LEU A 202 4.91 1.23 18.05
CA LEU A 202 4.21 0.86 19.28
C LEU A 202 4.80 -0.42 19.87
N ASN A 203 4.67 -0.58 21.19
CA ASN A 203 5.11 -1.78 21.89
C ASN A 203 3.92 -2.50 22.52
N SER A 204 3.37 -3.49 21.81
CA SER A 204 2.31 -4.36 22.33
C SER A 204 2.80 -5.43 23.29
N CYS A 205 4.11 -5.58 23.48
CA CYS A 205 4.72 -6.75 24.13
C CYS A 205 5.18 -6.48 25.57
N VAL A 206 4.99 -5.26 26.10
CA VAL A 206 5.44 -4.83 27.44
C VAL A 206 5.10 -5.85 28.53
N TYR A 207 3.90 -6.42 28.45
CA TYR A 207 3.36 -7.35 29.44
C TYR A 207 3.39 -8.83 29.02
N VAL A 208 3.97 -9.16 27.86
CA VAL A 208 4.09 -10.56 27.41
C VAL A 208 4.92 -11.36 28.41
N GLU A 209 4.30 -12.39 28.98
CA GLU A 209 4.88 -13.27 30.00
C GLU A 209 4.13 -14.60 30.01
N LYS A 210 4.86 -15.70 30.18
CA LYS A 210 4.32 -17.06 30.14
C LYS A 210 3.20 -17.27 31.17
N GLY A 211 2.10 -17.86 30.74
CA GLY A 211 0.97 -18.20 31.60
C GLY A 211 0.08 -17.01 31.96
N LYS A 212 0.33 -15.82 31.40
CA LYS A 212 -0.55 -14.65 31.53
C LYS A 212 -1.35 -14.46 30.24
N LYS A 213 -2.52 -13.80 30.35
CA LYS A 213 -3.37 -13.47 29.19
C LYS A 213 -2.62 -12.67 28.11
N SER A 214 -1.72 -11.79 28.54
CA SER A 214 -0.87 -10.96 27.68
C SER A 214 0.11 -11.75 26.82
N GLU A 215 0.36 -13.04 27.11
CA GLU A 215 1.19 -13.93 26.28
C GLU A 215 0.72 -13.98 24.83
N GLN A 216 -0.59 -13.90 24.60
CA GLN A 216 -1.21 -14.12 23.28
C GLN A 216 -1.75 -12.84 22.64
N GLN A 217 -2.22 -11.87 23.42
CA GLN A 217 -2.98 -10.73 22.88
C GLN A 217 -2.19 -9.42 22.84
N GLY A 218 -1.11 -9.33 23.63
CA GLY A 218 -0.43 -8.07 23.87
C GLY A 218 -1.31 -7.01 24.56
N MET A 219 -0.72 -5.86 24.87
CA MET A 219 -1.42 -4.74 25.50
C MET A 219 -0.78 -3.40 25.11
N VAL A 220 -1.62 -2.39 24.91
CA VAL A 220 -1.21 -0.98 24.94
C VAL A 220 -1.88 -0.34 26.14
N ASP A 221 -1.10 -0.04 27.18
CA ASP A 221 -1.64 0.53 28.42
C ASP A 221 -1.86 2.05 28.33
N PHE A 222 -2.45 2.61 29.38
CA PHE A 222 -2.74 4.04 29.45
C PHE A 222 -1.47 4.91 29.47
N GLU A 223 -0.36 4.40 30.02
CA GLU A 223 0.92 5.11 30.03
C GLU A 223 1.45 5.27 28.60
N GLN A 224 1.46 4.19 27.81
CA GLN A 224 1.83 4.23 26.41
C GLN A 224 0.88 5.09 25.57
N LEU A 225 -0.44 5.01 25.81
CA LEU A 225 -1.41 5.88 25.12
C LEU A 225 -1.17 7.36 25.42
N GLY A 226 -0.88 7.72 26.67
CA GLY A 226 -0.52 9.08 27.07
C GLY A 226 0.77 9.55 26.38
N LEU A 227 1.81 8.72 26.39
CA LEU A 227 3.07 8.99 25.68
C LEU A 227 2.84 9.22 24.18
N VAL A 228 2.07 8.35 23.52
CA VAL A 228 1.75 8.48 22.09
C VAL A 228 0.99 9.78 21.84
N GLU A 229 0.03 10.13 22.68
CA GLU A 229 -0.72 11.38 22.55
C GLU A 229 0.20 12.60 22.68
N ASP A 230 1.12 12.60 23.64
CA ASP A 230 2.09 13.69 23.83
C ASP A 230 3.05 13.82 22.65
N LEU A 231 3.58 12.69 22.15
CA LEU A 231 4.43 12.66 20.94
C LEU A 231 3.69 13.24 19.73
N LEU A 232 2.42 12.90 19.54
CA LEU A 232 1.62 13.38 18.41
C LEU A 232 1.22 14.86 18.55
N LYS A 233 0.94 15.33 19.76
CA LYS A 233 0.67 16.76 20.04
C LYS A 233 1.89 17.65 19.82
N ALA A 234 3.10 17.12 20.00
CA ALA A 234 4.34 17.85 19.77
C ALA A 234 4.62 18.12 18.28
N VAL A 235 3.97 17.40 17.35
CA VAL A 235 4.15 17.59 15.91
C VAL A 235 3.47 18.89 15.46
N PRO A 236 4.16 19.75 14.67
CA PRO A 236 3.53 20.95 14.11
C PRO A 236 2.26 20.62 13.31
N PRO A 237 1.17 21.39 13.45
CA PRO A 237 -0.11 21.11 12.76
C PRO A 237 0.01 20.98 11.23
N GLU A 238 0.86 21.80 10.62
CA GLU A 238 1.17 21.74 9.18
C GLU A 238 1.84 20.43 8.78
N THR A 239 2.81 19.99 9.57
CA THR A 239 3.50 18.71 9.38
C THR A 239 2.52 17.56 9.51
N MET A 240 1.69 17.56 10.56
CA MET A 240 0.66 16.56 10.79
C MET A 240 -0.34 16.49 9.62
N ARG A 241 -0.82 17.64 9.13
CA ARG A 241 -1.79 17.72 8.02
C ARG A 241 -1.22 17.18 6.71
N THR A 242 0.04 17.48 6.42
CA THR A 242 0.65 17.23 5.10
C THR A 242 1.40 15.90 4.99
N SER A 243 1.61 15.19 6.10
CA SER A 243 2.37 13.94 6.13
C SER A 243 1.49 12.70 5.99
N ILE A 244 2.06 11.65 5.38
CA ILE A 244 1.57 10.29 5.51
C ILE A 244 1.83 9.83 6.95
N ARG A 245 0.87 9.15 7.60
CA ARG A 245 0.94 8.72 9.00
C ARG A 245 0.68 7.23 9.12
N ILE A 246 1.67 6.51 9.63
CA ILE A 246 1.69 5.04 9.69
C ILE A 246 2.01 4.62 11.13
N ALA A 247 1.25 3.67 11.66
CA ALA A 247 1.57 3.03 12.93
C ALA A 247 2.01 1.57 12.73
N LEU A 248 3.01 1.15 13.50
CA LEU A 248 3.56 -0.20 13.51
C LEU A 248 3.29 -0.82 14.89
N ILE A 249 2.73 -2.01 14.92
CA ILE A 249 2.46 -2.78 16.14
C ILE A 249 2.53 -4.27 15.79
N HIS A 250 2.91 -5.16 16.71
CA HIS A 250 2.96 -6.59 16.38
C HIS A 250 1.58 -7.27 16.48
N HIS A 251 0.91 -7.15 17.63
CA HIS A 251 -0.40 -7.77 17.85
C HIS A 251 -1.53 -7.03 17.12
N HIS A 252 -2.63 -7.74 16.86
CA HIS A 252 -3.76 -7.22 16.11
C HIS A 252 -4.41 -6.01 16.80
N PRO A 253 -4.55 -4.85 16.12
CA PRO A 253 -5.22 -3.69 16.68
C PRO A 253 -6.75 -3.78 16.63
N VAL A 254 -7.31 -4.82 15.98
CA VAL A 254 -8.76 -5.08 15.88
C VAL A 254 -9.02 -6.58 15.90
N LEU A 255 -10.24 -6.96 16.29
CA LEU A 255 -10.69 -8.34 16.15
C LEU A 255 -10.93 -8.67 14.67
N ILE A 256 -10.25 -9.70 14.18
CA ILE A 256 -10.46 -10.21 12.81
C ILE A 256 -11.28 -11.50 12.92
N PRO A 257 -12.57 -11.52 12.49
CA PRO A 257 -13.43 -12.68 12.69
C PRO A 257 -12.88 -13.99 12.10
N GLY A 258 -12.18 -13.91 10.96
CA GLY A 258 -11.55 -15.07 10.31
C GLY A 258 -10.35 -15.65 11.07
N LEU A 259 -9.84 -14.94 12.09
CA LEU A 259 -8.76 -15.37 12.98
C LEU A 259 -9.26 -15.74 14.38
N ALA A 260 -10.56 -15.62 14.64
CA ALA A 260 -11.11 -15.97 15.94
C ALA A 260 -11.00 -17.48 16.18
N GLU A 261 -10.31 -17.85 17.26
CA GLU A 261 -10.12 -19.25 17.66
C GLU A 261 -11.11 -19.64 18.76
N PRO A 262 -11.76 -20.82 18.68
CA PRO A 262 -12.66 -21.30 19.74
C PRO A 262 -11.95 -21.35 21.10
N MET A 263 -12.62 -20.88 22.15
CA MET A 263 -12.10 -20.83 23.53
C MET A 263 -10.88 -19.91 23.74
N ARG A 264 -10.40 -19.21 22.72
CA ARG A 264 -9.51 -18.05 22.91
C ARG A 264 -10.36 -16.79 23.04
N ALA A 265 -10.03 -15.95 24.03
CA ALA A 265 -10.72 -14.69 24.28
C ALA A 265 -10.51 -13.69 23.11
N TYR A 266 -11.14 -12.51 23.21
CA TYR A 266 -11.01 -11.40 22.25
C TYR A 266 -9.56 -11.16 21.83
N ASP A 267 -9.20 -11.49 20.59
CA ASP A 267 -7.82 -11.70 20.13
C ASP A 267 -7.11 -10.44 19.58
N ALA A 268 -7.65 -9.28 19.95
CA ALA A 268 -7.02 -8.00 19.66
C ALA A 268 -6.28 -7.49 20.90
N VAL A 269 -5.33 -6.59 20.66
CA VAL A 269 -4.57 -5.92 21.71
C VAL A 269 -5.49 -5.26 22.73
N GLU A 270 -5.15 -5.40 24.01
CA GLU A 270 -5.89 -4.73 25.06
C GLU A 270 -5.83 -3.20 24.86
N ASN A 271 -6.97 -2.53 25.05
CA ASN A 271 -7.22 -1.11 24.72
C ASN A 271 -7.17 -0.75 23.22
N ALA A 272 -7.32 -1.72 22.32
CA ALA A 272 -7.47 -1.52 20.87
C ALA A 272 -8.41 -0.35 20.49
N GLY A 273 -9.60 -0.26 21.11
CA GLY A 273 -10.55 0.81 20.82
C GLY A 273 -10.04 2.21 21.15
N LEU A 274 -9.30 2.37 22.25
CA LEU A 274 -8.68 3.64 22.62
C LEU A 274 -7.52 3.99 21.69
N LEU A 275 -6.68 3.02 21.36
CA LEU A 275 -5.61 3.18 20.39
C LEU A 275 -6.15 3.64 19.03
N LEU A 276 -7.14 2.93 18.48
CA LEU A 276 -7.75 3.28 17.19
C LEU A 276 -8.38 4.67 17.23
N SER A 277 -9.07 5.02 18.32
CA SER A 277 -9.66 6.35 18.49
C SER A 277 -8.60 7.45 18.49
N LEU A 278 -7.48 7.22 19.19
CA LEU A 278 -6.33 8.12 19.22
C LEU A 278 -5.72 8.29 17.83
N LEU A 279 -5.41 7.18 17.14
CA LEU A 279 -4.82 7.21 15.81
C LEU A 279 -5.74 7.86 14.76
N ARG A 280 -7.05 7.65 14.83
CA ARG A 280 -8.04 8.28 13.94
C ARG A 280 -8.14 9.78 14.17
N ARG A 281 -8.07 10.23 15.43
CA ARG A 281 -8.07 11.66 15.79
C ARG A 281 -6.85 12.41 15.21
N PHE A 282 -5.69 11.77 15.19
CA PHE A 282 -4.48 12.30 14.51
C PHE A 282 -4.41 11.94 13.03
N GLY A 283 -5.46 11.30 12.51
CA GLY A 283 -5.67 11.02 11.10
C GLY A 283 -4.70 10.03 10.50
N PHE A 284 -4.23 9.02 11.24
CA PHE A 284 -3.41 7.95 10.66
C PHE A 284 -4.11 7.29 9.47
N GLN A 285 -3.34 6.89 8.44
CA GLN A 285 -3.91 6.23 7.25
C GLN A 285 -3.71 4.72 7.25
N LEU A 286 -2.66 4.24 7.90
CA LEU A 286 -2.20 2.87 7.78
C LEU A 286 -1.70 2.33 9.13
N ILE A 287 -2.14 1.14 9.50
CA ILE A 287 -1.57 0.34 10.59
C ILE A 287 -1.02 -0.96 10.00
N LEU A 288 0.23 -1.27 10.34
CA LEU A 288 0.91 -2.51 9.93
C LEU A 288 1.12 -3.39 11.15
N HIS A 289 0.80 -4.68 11.04
CA HIS A 289 1.00 -5.64 12.11
C HIS A 289 1.25 -7.09 11.65
N GLY A 290 1.55 -7.98 12.61
CA GLY A 290 1.92 -9.38 12.43
C GLY A 290 1.11 -10.36 13.29
N HIS A 291 1.82 -11.30 13.92
CA HIS A 291 1.41 -12.23 14.98
C HIS A 291 0.69 -13.51 14.53
N LYS A 292 -0.46 -13.42 13.83
CA LYS A 292 -1.23 -14.64 13.44
C LYS A 292 -0.79 -15.31 12.13
N HIS A 293 0.33 -14.87 11.57
CA HIS A 293 0.91 -15.43 10.35
C HIS A 293 -0.02 -15.43 9.10
N SER A 294 -1.16 -14.72 9.18
CA SER A 294 -2.19 -14.67 8.15
C SER A 294 -2.26 -13.26 7.55
N PRO A 295 -2.13 -13.11 6.22
CA PRO A 295 -2.25 -11.80 5.58
C PRO A 295 -3.71 -11.36 5.51
N PHE A 296 -3.99 -10.12 5.93
CA PHE A 296 -5.29 -9.49 5.88
C PHE A 296 -5.13 -8.01 5.54
N VAL A 297 -6.01 -7.48 4.70
CA VAL A 297 -6.08 -6.06 4.39
C VAL A 297 -7.54 -5.65 4.39
N PHE A 298 -7.87 -4.66 5.22
CA PHE A 298 -9.23 -4.11 5.32
C PHE A 298 -9.16 -2.65 5.77
N THR A 299 -10.31 -1.99 5.77
CA THR A 299 -10.46 -0.62 6.26
C THR A 299 -11.30 -0.65 7.52
N GLU A 300 -10.80 -0.02 8.58
CA GLU A 300 -11.56 0.24 9.79
C GLU A 300 -12.16 1.64 9.68
N ASP A 301 -13.45 1.69 9.34
CA ASP A 301 -14.22 2.92 9.14
C ASP A 301 -15.45 3.02 10.05
N SER A 302 -15.58 2.11 11.03
CA SER A 302 -16.70 2.10 11.97
C SER A 302 -16.84 3.48 12.63
N SER A 303 -18.06 3.97 12.76
CA SER A 303 -18.33 5.24 13.43
C SER A 303 -19.59 5.11 14.26
N SER A 304 -19.54 5.64 15.48
CA SER A 304 -20.72 5.71 16.32
C SER A 304 -21.59 6.88 15.88
N ALA A 305 -22.91 6.73 15.94
CA ALA A 305 -23.85 7.83 15.74
C ALA A 305 -23.68 8.95 16.79
N TRP A 306 -23.00 8.66 17.91
CA TRP A 306 -22.65 9.64 18.94
C TRP A 306 -21.31 10.35 18.69
N THR A 307 -20.58 9.96 17.65
CA THR A 307 -19.26 10.53 17.30
C THR A 307 -19.31 11.17 15.93
N GLY A 308 -18.60 12.29 15.75
CA GLY A 308 -18.44 12.89 14.43
C GLY A 308 -17.69 11.99 13.45
N ALA A 309 -17.75 12.32 12.15
CA ALA A 309 -17.08 11.58 11.10
C ALA A 309 -15.56 11.44 11.39
N GLN A 310 -15.11 10.19 11.54
CA GLN A 310 -13.73 9.83 11.81
C GLN A 310 -13.01 9.43 10.54
N GLN A 311 -11.70 9.66 10.48
CA GLN A 311 -10.88 9.22 9.37
C GLN A 311 -10.85 7.69 9.28
N PRO A 312 -11.09 7.07 8.10
CA PRO A 312 -10.85 5.65 7.90
C PRO A 312 -9.35 5.32 8.00
N ILE A 313 -9.04 4.12 8.50
CA ILE A 313 -7.67 3.61 8.59
C ILE A 313 -7.58 2.27 7.86
N VAL A 314 -6.61 2.10 6.98
CA VAL A 314 -6.29 0.79 6.41
C VAL A 314 -5.45 0.02 7.42
N ILE A 315 -5.84 -1.23 7.68
CA ILE A 315 -5.10 -2.14 8.56
C ILE A 315 -4.59 -3.29 7.68
N ALA A 316 -3.27 -3.52 7.70
CA ALA A 316 -2.62 -4.56 6.91
C ALA A 316 -1.77 -5.49 7.77
N ALA A 317 -2.22 -6.74 7.88
CA ALA A 317 -1.47 -7.85 8.46
C ALA A 317 -0.46 -8.38 7.43
N GLY A 318 0.80 -8.57 7.83
CA GLY A 318 1.88 -8.98 6.94
C GLY A 318 1.88 -10.46 6.56
N GLY A 319 1.10 -11.29 7.25
CA GLY A 319 1.23 -12.75 7.15
C GLY A 319 2.43 -13.22 7.95
N SER A 320 3.27 -14.09 7.37
CA SER A 320 4.59 -14.41 7.93
C SER A 320 5.60 -14.58 6.81
N VAL A 321 6.69 -13.82 6.87
CA VAL A 321 7.69 -13.83 5.81
C VAL A 321 8.55 -15.08 5.83
N ALA A 322 8.76 -15.69 7.00
CA ALA A 322 9.66 -16.82 7.10
C ALA A 322 9.32 -17.86 8.19
N SER A 323 8.27 -17.74 8.99
CA SER A 323 7.90 -18.82 9.91
C SER A 323 7.42 -20.08 9.17
N THR A 324 7.80 -21.26 9.66
CA THR A 324 7.24 -22.55 9.21
C THR A 324 5.89 -22.84 9.84
N GLY A 325 5.57 -22.21 10.98
CA GLY A 325 4.30 -22.33 11.72
C GLY A 325 3.14 -21.59 11.08
N LEU A 326 2.84 -21.90 9.81
CA LEU A 326 1.76 -21.25 9.07
C LEU A 326 0.37 -21.79 9.47
N PRO A 327 -0.69 -20.97 9.48
CA PRO A 327 -2.04 -21.36 9.91
C PRO A 327 -2.62 -22.55 9.13
N ASP A 328 -3.22 -23.53 9.81
CA ASP A 328 -3.73 -24.77 9.19
C ASP A 328 -5.14 -24.65 8.59
N ASN A 329 -5.85 -23.57 8.87
CA ASN A 329 -7.22 -23.31 8.41
C ASN A 329 -7.34 -22.94 6.92
N TYR A 330 -6.22 -22.85 6.19
CA TYR A 330 -6.21 -22.50 4.76
C TYR A 330 -5.63 -23.63 3.90
N ALA A 331 -6.40 -24.07 2.90
CA ALA A 331 -5.97 -25.10 1.94
C ALA A 331 -4.76 -24.66 1.09
N ARG A 332 -4.61 -23.34 0.86
CA ARG A 332 -3.44 -22.74 0.21
C ARG A 332 -2.82 -21.74 1.16
N LYS A 333 -1.64 -22.07 1.68
CA LYS A 333 -0.84 -21.22 2.56
C LYS A 333 0.60 -21.16 2.08
N SER A 334 1.24 -20.02 2.28
CA SER A 334 2.65 -19.82 1.97
C SER A 334 3.18 -18.69 2.84
N ASN A 335 4.49 -18.68 3.05
CA ASN A 335 5.14 -17.48 3.56
C ASN A 335 4.84 -16.30 2.63
N CYS A 336 4.64 -15.11 3.20
CA CYS A 336 4.27 -13.92 2.45
C CYS A 336 4.78 -12.64 3.11
N TYR A 337 4.83 -11.58 2.33
CA TYR A 337 5.08 -10.22 2.81
C TYR A 337 4.30 -9.22 1.96
N ASN A 338 4.19 -7.97 2.42
CA ASN A 338 3.44 -6.94 1.70
C ASN A 338 4.37 -5.91 1.05
N ARG A 339 4.06 -5.56 -0.21
CA ARG A 339 4.52 -4.33 -0.87
C ARG A 339 3.38 -3.33 -0.86
N ILE A 340 3.62 -2.13 -0.36
CA ILE A 340 2.57 -1.14 -0.17
C ILE A 340 2.97 0.17 -0.82
N THR A 341 2.08 0.75 -1.60
CA THR A 341 2.22 2.13 -2.08
C THR A 341 1.12 2.97 -1.44
N VAL A 342 1.52 3.98 -0.67
CA VAL A 342 0.62 4.98 -0.08
C VAL A 342 0.76 6.27 -0.86
N LYS A 343 -0.37 6.80 -1.34
CA LYS A 343 -0.46 8.12 -1.96
C LYS A 343 -1.44 8.97 -1.17
N TYR A 344 -1.02 10.15 -0.77
CA TYR A 344 -1.83 11.07 0.03
C TYR A 344 -1.86 12.48 -0.58
N PHE A 345 -3.07 13.03 -0.61
CA PHE A 345 -3.41 14.37 -1.07
C PHE A 345 -3.95 15.18 0.10
N PRO A 346 -3.10 15.99 0.77
CA PRO A 346 -3.49 16.80 1.91
C PRO A 346 -4.69 17.72 1.63
N ASP A 347 -4.67 18.44 0.51
CA ASP A 347 -5.72 19.42 0.16
C ASP A 347 -7.09 18.77 -0.09
N GLY A 348 -7.10 17.52 -0.54
CA GLY A 348 -8.31 16.73 -0.75
C GLY A 348 -8.67 15.82 0.41
N ALA A 349 -7.79 15.74 1.44
CA ALA A 349 -7.79 14.72 2.48
C ALA A 349 -8.02 13.29 1.94
N GLN A 350 -7.49 13.02 0.73
CA GLN A 350 -7.73 11.79 -0.01
C GLN A 350 -6.49 10.91 0.03
N THR A 351 -6.70 9.63 0.29
CA THR A 351 -5.64 8.62 0.36
C THR A 351 -5.98 7.47 -0.56
N ARG A 352 -4.96 6.97 -1.27
CA ARG A 352 -5.00 5.66 -1.93
C ARG A 352 -3.87 4.80 -1.39
N ILE A 353 -4.20 3.57 -1.02
CA ILE A 353 -3.25 2.58 -0.51
C ILE A 353 -3.43 1.33 -1.34
N GLN A 354 -2.40 0.98 -2.10
CA GLN A 354 -2.30 -0.30 -2.79
C GLN A 354 -1.43 -1.23 -1.96
N VAL A 355 -1.97 -2.38 -1.56
CA VAL A 355 -1.25 -3.45 -0.87
C VAL A 355 -1.18 -4.66 -1.79
N GLN A 356 0.03 -5.02 -2.23
CA GLN A 356 0.30 -6.24 -2.96
C GLN A 356 0.95 -7.26 -2.02
N THR A 357 0.22 -8.31 -1.68
CA THR A 357 0.75 -9.43 -0.90
C THR A 357 1.52 -10.37 -1.82
N ARG A 358 2.81 -10.58 -1.53
CA ARG A 358 3.74 -11.45 -2.25
C ARG A 358 3.85 -12.77 -1.51
N GLY A 359 3.64 -13.90 -2.17
CA GLY A 359 3.73 -15.25 -1.61
C GLY A 359 4.93 -16.02 -2.13
N LEU A 360 5.53 -16.83 -1.27
CA LEU A 360 6.68 -17.67 -1.62
C LEU A 360 6.21 -18.97 -2.27
N THR A 361 6.66 -19.22 -3.49
CA THR A 361 6.41 -20.51 -4.16
C THR A 361 7.42 -21.55 -3.67
N VAL A 362 6.99 -22.40 -2.75
CA VAL A 362 7.81 -23.53 -2.26
C VAL A 362 7.42 -24.86 -2.90
N PHE A 363 6.24 -24.95 -3.53
CA PHE A 363 5.78 -26.13 -4.27
C PHE A 363 5.81 -25.88 -5.78
N ALA A 364 6.17 -26.91 -6.53
CA ALA A 364 6.10 -26.92 -7.98
C ALA A 364 4.64 -27.09 -8.47
N PRO A 365 4.32 -26.75 -9.74
CA PRO A 365 2.95 -26.83 -10.25
C PRO A 365 2.28 -28.21 -10.16
N HIS A 366 3.08 -29.28 -10.09
CA HIS A 366 2.64 -30.67 -9.95
C HIS A 366 2.50 -31.12 -8.48
N GLY A 367 2.67 -30.21 -7.51
CA GLY A 367 2.43 -30.45 -6.08
C GLY A 367 3.64 -30.89 -5.25
N GLY A 368 4.76 -31.30 -5.88
CA GLY A 368 6.00 -31.62 -5.17
C GLY A 368 6.73 -30.38 -4.64
N GLU A 369 7.55 -30.52 -3.60
CA GLU A 369 8.40 -29.43 -3.11
C GLU A 369 9.42 -29.02 -4.19
N ALA A 370 9.49 -27.72 -4.48
CA ALA A 370 10.46 -27.19 -5.42
C ALA A 370 11.84 -27.10 -4.74
N LEU A 371 12.90 -27.37 -5.51
CA LEU A 371 14.27 -27.12 -5.06
C LEU A 371 14.40 -25.67 -4.53
N PRO A 372 15.04 -25.43 -3.37
CA PRO A 372 15.10 -24.10 -2.76
C PRO A 372 15.61 -22.98 -3.67
N LYS A 373 16.55 -23.28 -4.57
CA LYS A 373 17.04 -22.33 -5.59
C LYS A 373 15.92 -21.76 -6.48
N ASN A 374 14.85 -22.54 -6.72
CA ASN A 374 13.73 -22.19 -7.59
C ASN A 374 12.60 -21.45 -6.84
N TRP A 375 12.72 -21.26 -5.53
CA TRP A 375 11.76 -20.47 -4.77
C TRP A 375 11.77 -19.03 -5.29
N ARG A 376 10.58 -18.47 -5.47
CA ARG A 376 10.36 -17.10 -5.91
C ARG A 376 9.14 -16.53 -5.22
N TRP A 377 9.13 -15.22 -5.08
CA TRP A 377 7.97 -14.48 -4.64
C TRP A 377 7.07 -14.19 -5.85
N VAL A 378 5.76 -14.36 -5.68
CA VAL A 378 4.76 -14.07 -6.70
C VAL A 378 3.61 -13.27 -6.10
N PRO A 379 2.90 -12.42 -6.86
CA PRO A 379 1.68 -11.79 -6.36
C PRO A 379 0.65 -12.86 -5.95
N LEU A 380 0.15 -12.79 -4.73
CA LEU A 380 -1.00 -13.59 -4.27
C LEU A 380 -2.30 -12.82 -4.38
N LYS A 381 -2.28 -11.56 -3.94
CA LYS A 381 -3.44 -10.69 -3.91
C LYS A 381 -3.00 -9.24 -4.00
N GLU A 382 -3.81 -8.43 -4.65
CA GLU A 382 -3.68 -6.99 -4.65
C GLU A 382 -4.98 -6.37 -4.14
N GLU A 383 -4.85 -5.43 -3.22
CA GLU A 383 -5.93 -4.67 -2.62
C GLU A 383 -5.65 -3.18 -2.86
N ASP A 384 -6.58 -2.49 -3.50
CA ASP A 384 -6.46 -1.06 -3.81
C ASP A 384 -7.58 -0.31 -3.09
N LYS A 385 -7.23 0.41 -2.02
CA LYS A 385 -8.17 1.12 -1.16
C LYS A 385 -8.03 2.63 -1.38
N THR A 386 -9.12 3.28 -1.73
CA THR A 386 -9.20 4.75 -1.78
C THR A 386 -10.24 5.25 -0.79
N PHE A 387 -9.88 6.23 0.02
CA PHE A 387 -10.78 6.84 0.99
C PHE A 387 -10.48 8.31 1.20
N VAL A 388 -11.42 9.02 1.84
CA VAL A 388 -11.32 10.44 2.18
C VAL A 388 -11.60 10.58 3.66
N ALA A 389 -10.81 11.38 4.39
CA ALA A 389 -10.99 11.59 5.84
C ALA A 389 -12.27 12.38 6.21
N GLY A 390 -13.13 12.68 5.24
CA GLY A 390 -14.33 13.49 5.39
C GLY A 390 -15.20 13.41 4.15
N ARG A 391 -15.95 14.49 3.87
CA ARG A 391 -16.84 14.57 2.72
C ARG A 391 -16.08 15.07 1.51
N SER A 392 -16.09 14.28 0.43
CA SER A 392 -15.52 14.67 -0.88
C SER A 392 -16.57 15.07 -1.90
N VAL A 393 -17.85 14.90 -1.56
CA VAL A 393 -19.01 15.18 -2.41
C VAL A 393 -19.93 16.21 -1.74
N PRO A 394 -20.46 17.18 -2.50
CA PRO A 394 -21.43 18.13 -1.98
C PRO A 394 -22.67 17.41 -1.43
N GLN A 395 -23.18 17.87 -0.28
CA GLN A 395 -24.46 17.44 0.24
C GLN A 395 -25.57 18.42 -0.18
N VAL A 396 -26.76 17.89 -0.39
CA VAL A 396 -27.94 18.72 -0.61
C VAL A 396 -28.30 19.41 0.70
N ARG A 397 -28.09 20.72 0.76
CA ARG A 397 -28.39 21.54 1.96
C ARG A 397 -29.79 22.16 1.92
N ALA A 398 -30.33 22.39 0.72
CA ALA A 398 -31.64 23.01 0.57
C ALA A 398 -32.76 21.98 0.82
N PRO A 399 -33.86 22.36 1.50
CA PRO A 399 -35.05 21.53 1.57
C PRO A 399 -35.56 21.28 0.14
N ILE A 400 -35.54 20.01 -0.27
CA ILE A 400 -36.06 19.60 -1.57
C ILE A 400 -37.58 19.60 -1.46
N VAL A 401 -38.24 20.51 -2.17
CA VAL A 401 -39.68 20.41 -2.44
C VAL A 401 -39.83 19.73 -3.81
N PRO A 402 -40.08 18.41 -3.86
CA PRO A 402 -40.19 17.71 -5.14
C PRO A 402 -41.42 18.22 -5.89
N ARG A 403 -41.21 18.99 -6.95
CA ARG A 403 -42.27 19.34 -7.90
C ARG A 403 -42.42 18.20 -8.89
N ARG A 404 -43.64 17.68 -9.07
CA ARG A 404 -43.96 16.78 -10.19
C ARG A 404 -44.39 17.62 -11.39
N PRO A 405 -43.58 17.67 -12.47
CA PRO A 405 -43.98 18.36 -13.70
C PRO A 405 -45.25 17.74 -14.29
N GLY A 406 -46.06 18.54 -14.98
CA GLY A 406 -47.13 18.00 -15.82
C GLY A 406 -46.58 17.19 -16.99
N ALA A 407 -47.42 16.36 -17.63
CA ALA A 407 -46.97 15.45 -18.69
C ALA A 407 -46.27 16.15 -19.87
N ALA A 408 -46.77 17.32 -20.29
CA ALA A 408 -46.16 18.08 -21.39
C ALA A 408 -44.78 18.64 -21.03
N GLU A 409 -44.62 19.09 -19.79
CA GLU A 409 -43.35 19.61 -19.27
C GLU A 409 -42.33 18.46 -19.09
N MET A 410 -42.78 17.32 -18.56
CA MET A 410 -41.96 16.11 -18.45
C MET A 410 -41.49 15.63 -19.83
N ALA A 411 -42.36 15.68 -20.84
CA ALA A 411 -42.01 15.34 -22.21
C ALA A 411 -40.90 16.24 -22.79
N GLY A 412 -40.81 17.50 -22.32
CA GLY A 412 -39.69 18.39 -22.62
C GLY A 412 -38.37 17.85 -22.07
N TYR A 413 -38.30 17.63 -20.75
CA TYR A 413 -37.10 17.09 -20.08
C TYR A 413 -36.68 15.71 -20.62
N ASP A 414 -37.64 14.85 -20.93
CA ASP A 414 -37.40 13.51 -21.46
C ASP A 414 -36.84 13.54 -22.88
N ARG A 415 -37.18 14.55 -23.69
CA ARG A 415 -36.77 14.64 -25.09
C ARG A 415 -35.26 14.72 -25.22
N ASP A 416 -34.63 15.67 -24.53
CA ASP A 416 -33.19 15.91 -24.62
C ASP A 416 -32.40 14.74 -24.01
N ARG A 417 -32.90 14.18 -22.90
CA ARG A 417 -32.31 12.98 -22.29
C ARG A 417 -32.35 11.79 -23.24
N LYS A 418 -33.51 11.51 -23.86
CA LYS A 418 -33.66 10.42 -24.83
C LYS A 418 -32.82 10.65 -26.07
N ALA A 419 -32.74 11.89 -26.56
CA ALA A 419 -31.87 12.24 -27.68
C ALA A 419 -30.41 11.92 -27.39
N GLN A 420 -29.91 12.17 -26.17
CA GLN A 420 -28.56 11.78 -25.77
C GLN A 420 -28.36 10.26 -25.69
N TYR A 421 -29.33 9.53 -25.12
CA TYR A 421 -29.29 8.06 -25.17
C TYR A 421 -29.21 7.53 -26.60
N THR A 422 -30.04 8.06 -27.50
CA THR A 422 -30.05 7.67 -28.91
C THR A 422 -28.75 8.04 -29.61
N ALA A 423 -28.23 9.26 -29.41
CA ALA A 423 -27.00 9.74 -30.03
C ALA A 423 -25.79 8.87 -29.67
N LEU A 424 -25.71 8.40 -28.43
CA LEU A 424 -24.64 7.49 -27.98
C LEU A 424 -24.99 6.00 -28.13
N ARG A 425 -26.12 5.70 -28.78
CA ARG A 425 -26.66 4.33 -28.92
C ARG A 425 -26.72 3.55 -27.59
N GLY A 426 -27.00 4.26 -26.50
CA GLY A 426 -27.12 3.73 -25.15
C GLY A 426 -25.80 3.59 -24.38
N ASN A 427 -24.66 4.05 -24.89
CA ASN A 427 -23.35 3.89 -24.25
C ASN A 427 -22.90 5.19 -23.56
N MET A 428 -22.81 5.18 -22.23
CA MET A 428 -22.50 6.39 -21.46
C MET A 428 -21.04 6.37 -21.01
N PRO A 429 -20.19 7.35 -21.41
CA PRO A 429 -18.88 7.50 -20.82
C PRO A 429 -19.03 7.99 -19.37
N VAL A 430 -18.27 7.37 -18.48
CA VAL A 430 -18.20 7.73 -17.06
C VAL A 430 -16.74 7.86 -16.64
N VAL A 431 -16.50 8.53 -15.52
CA VAL A 431 -15.16 8.72 -14.95
C VAL A 431 -15.19 8.55 -13.44
N GLU A 432 -14.16 7.92 -12.91
CA GLU A 432 -13.82 7.95 -11.49
C GLU A 432 -12.47 8.63 -11.30
N VAL A 433 -12.38 9.48 -10.27
CA VAL A 433 -11.16 10.23 -9.96
C VAL A 433 -10.60 9.77 -8.62
N MET A 434 -9.34 9.37 -8.64
CA MET A 434 -8.61 8.88 -7.47
C MET A 434 -7.16 9.36 -7.47
N PRO A 435 -6.45 9.30 -6.34
CA PRO A 435 -5.00 9.54 -6.28
C PRO A 435 -4.25 8.66 -7.31
N SER A 436 -3.37 9.25 -8.11
CA SER A 436 -2.51 8.48 -9.02
C SER A 436 -1.34 7.87 -8.25
N LEU A 437 -1.07 6.59 -8.50
CA LEU A 437 0.13 5.91 -8.01
C LEU A 437 1.34 6.14 -8.94
N VAL A 438 1.14 6.79 -10.09
CA VAL A 438 2.24 7.16 -10.99
C VAL A 438 3.06 8.27 -10.35
N ARG A 439 4.38 8.06 -10.30
CA ARG A 439 5.33 9.00 -9.72
C ARG A 439 5.22 10.35 -10.41
N GLY A 440 5.14 11.42 -9.61
CA GLY A 440 5.05 12.79 -10.11
C GLY A 440 3.69 13.14 -10.74
N GLN A 441 2.67 12.30 -10.59
CA GLN A 441 1.29 12.62 -10.97
C GLN A 441 0.44 12.87 -9.73
N ALA A 442 -0.58 13.72 -9.90
CA ALA A 442 -1.56 13.99 -8.86
C ALA A 442 -2.71 12.96 -8.94
N TYR A 443 -3.65 13.15 -9.84
CA TYR A 443 -4.84 12.31 -9.89
C TYR A 443 -4.82 11.39 -11.11
N GLU A 444 -5.57 10.29 -11.00
CA GLU A 444 -5.93 9.37 -12.06
C GLU A 444 -7.42 9.58 -12.36
N ALA A 445 -7.75 9.80 -13.62
CA ALA A 445 -9.10 9.74 -14.15
C ALA A 445 -9.25 8.41 -14.88
N ARG A 446 -9.98 7.48 -14.28
CA ARG A 446 -10.30 6.20 -14.89
C ARG A 446 -11.62 6.33 -15.62
N CYS A 447 -11.58 6.20 -16.94
CA CYS A 447 -12.74 6.39 -17.80
C CYS A 447 -13.16 5.07 -18.43
N TRP A 448 -14.46 4.79 -18.52
CA TRP A 448 -14.99 3.60 -19.18
C TRP A 448 -16.38 3.86 -19.72
N ILE A 449 -16.90 2.90 -20.51
CA ILE A 449 -18.26 2.97 -21.07
C ILE A 449 -19.21 2.08 -20.26
N VAL A 450 -20.36 2.64 -19.89
CA VAL A 450 -21.48 1.91 -19.26
C VAL A 450 -22.61 1.75 -20.28
N PRO A 451 -22.92 0.52 -20.74
CA PRO A 451 -24.03 0.28 -21.64
C PRO A 451 -25.36 0.29 -20.89
N HIS A 452 -26.34 1.03 -21.40
CA HIS A 452 -27.72 0.99 -20.92
C HIS A 452 -28.50 -0.15 -21.60
N LYS A 453 -29.72 -0.44 -21.11
CA LYS A 453 -30.58 -1.50 -21.68
C LYS A 453 -30.77 -1.30 -23.19
N SER A 454 -30.51 -2.36 -23.96
CA SER A 454 -30.57 -2.39 -25.43
C SER A 454 -29.54 -1.51 -26.15
N ALA A 455 -28.42 -1.15 -25.49
CA ALA A 455 -27.33 -0.44 -26.15
C ALA A 455 -26.71 -1.28 -27.27
N GLU A 456 -26.43 -0.64 -28.40
CA GLU A 456 -25.59 -1.22 -29.44
C GLU A 456 -24.14 -1.02 -29.00
N ALA A 457 -23.37 -2.09 -28.85
CA ALA A 457 -22.01 -1.96 -28.36
C ALA A 457 -21.05 -1.47 -29.47
N PRO A 458 -20.19 -0.47 -29.20
CA PRO A 458 -19.20 -0.01 -30.16
C PRO A 458 -18.15 -1.11 -30.43
N LYS A 459 -17.49 -1.07 -31.59
CA LYS A 459 -16.36 -1.96 -31.89
C LYS A 459 -15.05 -1.45 -31.27
N GLN A 460 -14.92 -0.13 -31.11
CA GLN A 460 -13.79 0.51 -30.44
C GLN A 460 -14.19 1.88 -29.91
N VAL A 461 -13.42 2.38 -28.93
CA VAL A 461 -13.58 3.74 -28.39
C VAL A 461 -12.22 4.43 -28.40
N THR A 462 -12.20 5.66 -28.90
CA THR A 462 -11.03 6.54 -28.87
C THR A 462 -11.23 7.62 -27.82
N TRP A 463 -10.34 7.66 -26.83
CA TRP A 463 -10.36 8.61 -25.74
C TRP A 463 -9.38 9.75 -25.97
N SER A 464 -9.83 10.99 -25.71
CA SER A 464 -9.00 12.20 -25.78
C SER A 464 -9.28 13.11 -24.60
N ALA A 465 -8.23 13.64 -23.96
CA ALA A 465 -8.33 14.64 -22.89
C ALA A 465 -7.66 15.97 -23.27
N GLY A 466 -7.51 16.24 -24.57
CA GLY A 466 -6.84 17.43 -25.11
C GLY A 466 -5.37 17.19 -25.47
N ALA A 467 -4.71 18.23 -25.99
CA ALA A 467 -3.40 18.12 -26.64
C ALA A 467 -2.24 17.68 -25.73
N SER A 468 -2.40 17.77 -24.40
CA SER A 468 -1.39 17.37 -23.42
C SER A 468 -1.43 15.87 -23.09
N PHE A 469 -2.40 15.13 -23.65
CA PHE A 469 -2.60 13.71 -23.37
C PHE A 469 -2.52 12.89 -24.66
N PRO A 470 -2.06 11.63 -24.58
CA PRO A 470 -2.11 10.75 -25.74
C PRO A 470 -3.56 10.47 -26.12
N LEU A 471 -3.77 10.27 -27.42
CA LEU A 471 -5.01 9.69 -27.93
C LEU A 471 -4.93 8.17 -27.71
N ILE A 472 -5.92 7.60 -27.02
CA ILE A 472 -5.93 6.16 -26.67
C ILE A 472 -7.14 5.50 -27.32
N THR A 473 -6.90 4.58 -28.26
CA THR A 473 -7.96 3.78 -28.88
C THR A 473 -7.97 2.39 -28.25
N VAL A 474 -9.12 1.98 -27.73
CA VAL A 474 -9.34 0.67 -27.13
C VAL A 474 -10.32 -0.12 -27.99
N PRO A 475 -9.87 -1.19 -28.65
CA PRO A 475 -10.75 -2.16 -29.30
C PRO A 475 -11.56 -2.95 -28.26
N ARG A 476 -12.81 -3.28 -28.60
CA ARG A 476 -13.67 -4.11 -27.73
C ARG A 476 -13.07 -5.49 -27.42
N ALA A 477 -12.29 -6.02 -28.35
CA ALA A 477 -11.62 -7.30 -28.20
C ALA A 477 -10.54 -7.28 -27.11
N ASP A 478 -9.97 -6.11 -26.83
CA ASP A 478 -8.93 -5.93 -25.81
C ASP A 478 -9.55 -5.63 -24.44
N ASP A 479 -10.60 -4.79 -24.40
CA ASP A 479 -11.38 -4.52 -23.20
C ASP A 479 -12.86 -4.22 -23.54
N PRO A 480 -13.82 -5.04 -23.08
CA PRO A 480 -15.24 -4.81 -23.33
C PRO A 480 -15.83 -3.58 -22.64
N LEU A 481 -15.15 -3.00 -21.64
CA LEU A 481 -15.52 -1.74 -20.99
C LEU A 481 -14.82 -0.53 -21.60
N PHE A 482 -13.87 -0.74 -22.51
CA PHE A 482 -13.07 0.30 -23.15
C PHE A 482 -12.33 1.18 -22.13
N CYS A 483 -11.84 0.59 -21.04
CA CYS A 483 -11.30 1.33 -19.91
C CYS A 483 -9.96 1.99 -20.27
N VAL A 484 -9.78 3.23 -19.82
CA VAL A 484 -8.51 3.97 -19.91
C VAL A 484 -8.22 4.73 -18.63
N GLU A 485 -6.96 5.04 -18.41
CA GLU A 485 -6.52 5.94 -17.34
C GLU A 485 -5.79 7.16 -17.91
N PHE A 486 -6.07 8.32 -17.33
CA PHE A 486 -5.32 9.56 -17.57
C PHE A 486 -4.78 10.07 -16.26
N HIS A 487 -3.50 10.42 -16.20
CA HIS A 487 -2.88 11.00 -15.01
C HIS A 487 -2.63 12.49 -15.18
N TYR A 488 -3.08 13.30 -14.21
CA TYR A 488 -3.23 14.73 -14.44
C TYR A 488 -3.06 15.59 -13.18
N TRP A 489 -2.82 16.89 -13.39
CA TRP A 489 -2.65 17.93 -12.37
C TRP A 489 -3.72 19.04 -12.39
N GLY A 490 -4.59 19.05 -13.40
CA GLY A 490 -5.65 20.04 -13.61
C GLY A 490 -6.93 19.39 -14.12
N PRO A 491 -8.11 19.94 -13.81
CA PRO A 491 -9.36 19.34 -14.23
C PRO A 491 -9.44 19.29 -15.76
N MET A 492 -10.09 18.27 -16.31
CA MET A 492 -10.13 18.07 -17.76
C MET A 492 -11.48 17.53 -18.22
N LEU A 493 -11.88 17.95 -19.42
CA LEU A 493 -12.98 17.33 -20.14
C LEU A 493 -12.42 16.21 -21.01
N VAL A 494 -12.90 14.99 -20.80
CA VAL A 494 -12.51 13.80 -21.55
C VAL A 494 -13.59 13.50 -22.58
N GLN A 495 -13.20 13.34 -23.84
CA GLN A 495 -14.04 12.90 -24.94
C GLN A 495 -13.88 11.40 -25.15
N ALA A 496 -14.99 10.69 -25.32
CA ALA A 496 -15.05 9.34 -25.87
C ALA A 496 -15.64 9.40 -27.28
N GLU A 497 -14.90 8.97 -28.29
CA GLU A 497 -15.38 8.77 -29.65
C GLU A 497 -15.63 7.28 -29.88
N LEU A 498 -16.90 6.90 -29.97
CA LEU A 498 -17.38 5.54 -30.11
C LEU A 498 -17.55 5.23 -31.59
N GLU A 499 -16.92 4.17 -32.08
CA GLU A 499 -17.09 3.70 -33.45
C GLU A 499 -17.89 2.38 -33.46
N PHE A 500 -18.89 2.28 -34.32
CA PHE A 500 -19.79 1.12 -34.40
C PHE A 500 -19.46 0.20 -35.58
N ALA A 501 -20.11 -0.96 -35.62
CA ALA A 501 -19.88 -1.95 -36.67
C ALA A 501 -20.27 -1.44 -38.07
N ASP A 502 -21.26 -0.55 -38.14
CA ASP A 502 -21.72 0.11 -39.37
C ASP A 502 -20.78 1.23 -39.85
N GLY A 503 -19.68 1.50 -39.14
CA GLY A 503 -18.70 2.54 -39.45
C GLY A 503 -19.09 3.95 -39.00
N SER A 504 -20.27 4.13 -38.40
CA SER A 504 -20.66 5.41 -37.82
C SER A 504 -19.92 5.68 -36.51
N THR A 505 -19.86 6.97 -36.14
CA THR A 505 -19.27 7.40 -34.86
C THR A 505 -20.24 8.22 -34.03
N ALA A 506 -20.06 8.17 -32.71
CA ALA A 506 -20.74 9.02 -31.74
C ALA A 506 -19.72 9.60 -30.75
N LYS A 507 -20.01 10.78 -30.17
CA LYS A 507 -19.13 11.44 -29.21
C LYS A 507 -19.84 11.70 -27.90
N GLY A 508 -19.26 11.20 -26.81
CA GLY A 508 -19.68 11.50 -25.45
C GLY A 508 -18.57 12.23 -24.69
N TYR A 509 -18.93 12.91 -23.61
CA TYR A 509 -18.00 13.69 -22.81
C TYR A 509 -18.21 13.44 -21.33
N VAL A 510 -17.13 13.44 -20.57
CA VAL A 510 -17.16 13.33 -19.12
C VAL A 510 -16.12 14.27 -18.51
N TYR A 511 -16.44 14.87 -17.36
CA TYR A 511 -15.57 15.84 -16.71
C TYR A 511 -14.82 15.20 -15.52
N ALA A 512 -13.49 15.15 -15.60
CA ALA A 512 -12.63 14.75 -14.51
C ALA A 512 -12.27 15.99 -13.67
N ARG A 513 -12.93 16.12 -12.51
CA ARG A 513 -12.68 17.22 -11.57
C ARG A 513 -11.40 17.00 -10.77
N LEU A 514 -10.77 18.08 -10.31
CA LEU A 514 -9.83 17.97 -9.19
C LEU A 514 -10.60 17.80 -7.87
N PRO A 515 -10.26 16.79 -7.06
CA PRO A 515 -10.76 16.70 -5.69
C PRO A 515 -10.24 17.88 -4.86
N GLU A 516 -11.15 18.52 -4.15
CA GLU A 516 -10.88 19.54 -3.13
C GLU A 516 -11.65 19.15 -1.88
N ALA A 517 -11.04 19.32 -0.70
CA ALA A 517 -11.77 19.17 0.54
C ALA A 517 -12.87 20.24 0.58
N ILE A 518 -14.13 19.81 0.69
CA ILE A 518 -15.23 20.73 0.92
C ILE A 518 -15.17 21.07 2.41
N GLU A 519 -14.60 22.24 2.74
CA GLU A 519 -14.31 22.68 4.11
C GLU A 519 -15.42 22.31 5.11
N ARG A 520 -15.02 21.72 6.25
CA ARG A 520 -15.83 21.60 7.48
C ARG A 520 -15.92 22.95 8.19
N LYS A 521 -16.30 24.03 7.51
CA LYS A 521 -16.34 25.36 8.14
C LYS A 521 -17.37 25.48 9.29
N GLU A 522 -18.22 24.47 9.47
CA GLU A 522 -19.32 24.48 10.45
C GLU A 522 -19.21 23.39 11.53
N ASP A 523 -18.19 22.49 11.47
CA ASP A 523 -18.01 21.40 12.45
C ASP A 523 -16.71 21.57 13.28
N ALA A 524 -16.19 22.80 13.42
CA ALA A 524 -15.21 23.05 14.46
C ALA A 524 -15.91 22.75 15.80
N PRO A 525 -15.44 21.77 16.59
CA PRO A 525 -15.93 21.69 17.96
C PRO A 525 -15.51 23.01 18.63
N ASP A 526 -16.45 23.71 19.24
CA ASP A 526 -16.11 24.63 20.32
C ASP A 526 -15.33 23.79 21.35
N GLY A 527 -14.01 24.01 21.46
CA GLY A 527 -13.13 23.26 22.37
C GLY A 527 -11.66 23.38 22.01
#